data_AF-A0A8T5NZT7-F1
#
_entry.id   AF-A0A8T5NZT7-F1
#
_cell.length_a   1.000
_cell.length_b   1.000
_cell.length_c   1.000
_cell.angle_alpha   90.00
_cell.angle_beta   90.00
_cell.angle_gamma   90.00
#
_symmetry.space_group_name_H-M   'P 1'
#
loop_
_entity.id
_entity.type
_entity.pdbx_description
1 polymer ?
#
loop_
_entity_poly.entity_id
_entity_poly.type
_entity_poly.pdbx_seq_one_letter_code
_entity_poly.pdbx_strand_id
1 'polypeptide(L)'
;MKANGTLNAEYIESESEFSALSSIIGASAAGVRVYTATSSQGLALMHEVLFASAGLRLPLVMTVTNRALSAPLSIWNDHQDSISERDSGWIQIYVETNQEAVDTHIQAFRIAENSEVLLPIMVCMDGFFLTHTVEPIDVPEKKDVEKYIPKYVPKYATLDSKNPKSIGAFVYPQFYINAKYDNDVALKNSANEIKKANKDFEKAFGRRYGNGLIEEYKNDRKITIIAMGSVCGAIRDCIDIRKDTGLLRVRTFRPFPREDILENLSDKDTVLVLDKAVSLGNAGALFTEVRDALYSAKKRPKVVGFIAGLGGKDIRVNDINSMIDRAKKMNDGDIEWVE
;
A
#
# COMPACT_ATOMS: atom_id res chain seq x y z
N MET A 1 12.39 11.61 19.97
CA MET A 1 11.38 12.70 19.97
C MET A 1 10.62 12.77 21.30
N LYS A 2 9.92 11.72 21.75
CA LYS A 2 9.22 11.72 23.05
C LYS A 2 10.12 11.99 24.25
N ALA A 3 11.27 11.29 24.37
CA ALA A 3 12.25 11.53 25.44
C ALA A 3 12.81 12.97 25.45
N ASN A 4 12.86 13.61 24.27
CA ASN A 4 13.35 14.98 24.12
C ASN A 4 12.23 16.03 24.25
N GLY A 5 10.99 15.62 24.58
CA GLY A 5 9.84 16.50 24.74
C GLY A 5 9.31 17.13 23.45
N THR A 6 9.83 16.75 22.27
CA THR A 6 9.44 17.36 20.99
C THR A 6 8.18 16.76 20.38
N LEU A 7 7.71 15.62 20.90
CA LEU A 7 6.46 14.98 20.52
C LEU A 7 5.56 14.79 21.75
N ASN A 8 4.39 15.43 21.73
CA ASN A 8 3.35 15.22 22.73
C ASN A 8 2.45 14.03 22.34
N ALA A 9 2.92 12.82 22.64
CA ALA A 9 2.21 11.56 22.41
C ALA A 9 2.49 10.56 23.53
N GLU A 10 1.63 9.57 23.76
CA GLU A 10 1.96 8.43 24.63
C GLU A 10 2.68 7.35 23.82
N TYR A 11 3.71 6.74 24.41
CA TYR A 11 4.50 5.68 23.79
C TYR A 11 4.41 4.43 24.65
N ILE A 12 4.02 3.31 24.03
CA ILE A 12 3.83 2.02 24.71
C ILE A 12 4.85 1.05 24.14
N GLU A 13 5.71 0.52 25.01
CA GLU A 13 6.60 -0.59 24.68
C GLU A 13 5.86 -1.89 24.96
N SER A 14 5.60 -2.65 23.90
CA SER A 14 4.98 -3.97 23.99
C SER A 14 6.03 -5.06 23.86
N GLU A 15 5.75 -6.23 24.41
CA GLU A 15 6.64 -7.39 24.36
C GLU A 15 6.67 -8.10 23.00
N SER A 16 5.66 -7.86 22.17
CA SER A 16 5.55 -8.38 20.81
C SER A 16 4.70 -7.46 19.93
N GLU A 17 4.83 -7.61 18.61
CA GLU A 17 4.04 -6.88 17.63
C GLU A 17 2.54 -7.21 17.70
N PHE A 18 2.19 -8.45 18.10
CA PHE A 18 0.80 -8.83 18.42
C PHE A 18 0.21 -7.92 19.50
N SER A 19 0.92 -7.74 20.61
CA SER A 19 0.49 -6.90 21.73
C SER A 19 0.58 -5.41 21.43
N ALA A 20 1.53 -5.00 20.60
CA ALA A 20 1.61 -3.63 20.11
C ALA A 20 0.35 -3.24 19.33
N LEU A 21 -0.05 -4.04 18.33
CA LEU A 21 -1.26 -3.75 17.55
C LEU A 21 -2.52 -3.87 18.42
N SER A 22 -2.60 -4.86 19.31
CA SER A 22 -3.72 -5.04 20.23
C SER A 22 -3.92 -3.83 21.15
N SER A 23 -2.82 -3.28 21.68
CA SER A 23 -2.84 -2.10 22.56
C SER A 23 -3.34 -0.85 21.83
N ILE A 24 -2.86 -0.60 20.60
CA ILE A 24 -3.28 0.58 19.84
C ILE A 24 -4.71 0.47 19.31
N ILE A 25 -5.22 -0.74 19.06
CA ILE A 25 -6.64 -0.97 18.76
C ILE A 25 -7.52 -0.51 19.93
N GLY A 26 -7.15 -0.87 21.16
CA GLY A 26 -7.83 -0.39 22.36
C GLY A 26 -7.82 1.14 22.46
N ALA A 27 -6.67 1.76 22.19
CA ALA A 27 -6.55 3.23 22.20
C ALA A 27 -7.36 3.90 21.07
N SER A 28 -7.39 3.34 19.86
CA SER A 28 -8.23 3.83 18.75
C SER A 28 -9.71 3.71 19.09
N ALA A 29 -10.12 2.58 19.70
CA ALA A 29 -11.48 2.40 20.22
C ALA A 29 -11.81 3.38 21.37
N ALA A 30 -10.82 3.88 22.12
CA ALA A 30 -11.03 4.96 23.09
C ALA A 30 -11.06 6.36 22.47
N GLY A 31 -10.97 6.48 21.13
CA GLY A 31 -11.05 7.75 20.42
C GLY A 31 -9.72 8.46 20.21
N VAL A 32 -8.60 7.78 20.41
CA VAL A 32 -7.25 8.35 20.25
C VAL A 32 -6.75 8.12 18.82
N ARG A 33 -6.07 9.12 18.24
CA ARG A 33 -5.33 8.94 16.98
C ARG A 33 -4.08 8.12 17.27
N VAL A 34 -3.97 6.95 16.67
CA VAL A 34 -2.87 6.01 16.95
C VAL A 34 -2.02 5.73 15.72
N TYR A 35 -0.77 5.37 15.98
CA TYR A 35 0.24 5.09 14.98
C TYR A 35 1.15 3.97 15.47
N THR A 36 1.62 3.11 14.56
CA THR A 36 2.69 2.13 14.84
C THR A 36 3.55 1.91 13.61
N ALA A 37 4.66 1.20 13.77
CA ALA A 37 5.52 0.78 12.67
C ALA A 37 6.01 -0.64 12.91
N THR A 38 6.13 -1.42 11.83
CA THR A 38 6.58 -2.82 11.89
C THR A 38 7.21 -3.26 10.57
N SER A 39 7.68 -4.49 10.50
CA SER A 39 8.19 -5.14 9.28
C SER A 39 8.11 -6.66 9.39
N SER A 40 7.97 -7.35 8.26
CA SER A 40 8.32 -8.77 8.14
C SER A 40 7.70 -9.64 9.24
N GLN A 41 8.51 -10.31 10.07
CA GLN A 41 8.05 -11.19 11.15
C GLN A 41 7.12 -10.47 12.13
N GLY A 42 7.39 -9.19 12.41
CA GLY A 42 6.54 -8.39 13.28
C GLY A 42 5.16 -8.15 12.69
N LEU A 43 5.08 -7.89 11.38
CA LEU A 43 3.79 -7.81 10.69
C LEU A 43 3.07 -9.16 10.69
N ALA A 44 3.80 -10.25 10.48
CA ALA A 44 3.22 -11.60 10.53
C ALA A 44 2.68 -11.95 11.93
N LEU A 45 3.34 -11.50 13.01
CA LEU A 45 2.82 -11.64 14.37
C LEU A 45 1.54 -10.84 14.62
N MET A 46 1.28 -9.81 13.81
CA MET A 46 0.05 -9.00 13.87
C MET A 46 -1.13 -9.61 13.08
N HIS A 47 -0.93 -10.70 12.32
CA HIS A 47 -1.89 -11.22 11.32
C HIS A 47 -3.36 -11.25 11.81
N GLU A 48 -3.65 -11.95 12.90
CA GLU A 48 -5.01 -12.06 13.44
C GLU A 48 -5.60 -10.70 13.83
N VAL A 49 -4.76 -9.86 14.44
CA VAL A 49 -5.13 -8.53 14.94
C VAL A 49 -5.37 -7.52 13.81
N LEU A 50 -4.73 -7.72 12.65
CA LEU A 50 -5.02 -6.94 11.43
C LEU A 50 -6.47 -7.15 10.96
N PHE A 51 -6.94 -8.40 10.92
CA PHE A 51 -8.34 -8.68 10.58
C PHE A 51 -9.32 -8.12 11.61
N ALA A 52 -8.96 -8.18 12.91
CA ALA A 52 -9.76 -7.62 13.98
C ALA A 52 -9.90 -6.10 13.85
N SER A 53 -8.80 -5.36 13.69
CA SER A 53 -8.82 -3.88 13.54
C SER A 53 -9.68 -3.40 12.37
N ALA A 54 -9.53 -4.02 11.20
CA ALA A 54 -10.34 -3.69 10.03
C ALA A 54 -11.83 -4.01 10.29
N GLY A 55 -12.12 -5.20 10.82
CA GLY A 55 -13.50 -5.62 11.14
C GLY A 55 -14.18 -4.75 12.20
N LEU A 56 -13.41 -4.17 13.12
CA LEU A 56 -13.89 -3.25 14.15
C LEU A 56 -14.07 -1.80 13.64
N ARG A 57 -13.68 -1.51 12.39
CA ARG A 57 -13.75 -0.17 11.80
C ARG A 57 -12.99 0.89 12.61
N LEU A 58 -11.78 0.53 13.02
CA LEU A 58 -10.92 1.38 13.85
C LEU A 58 -9.83 2.02 12.99
N PRO A 59 -9.83 3.36 12.84
CA PRO A 59 -8.85 4.03 12.03
C PRO A 59 -7.50 4.10 12.75
N LEU A 60 -6.45 3.69 12.05
CA LEU A 60 -5.07 3.85 12.49
C LEU A 60 -4.10 3.80 11.30
N VAL A 61 -2.93 4.41 11.48
CA VAL A 61 -1.87 4.43 10.45
C VAL A 61 -0.71 3.55 10.91
N MET A 62 -0.27 2.66 10.04
CA MET A 62 0.90 1.82 10.25
C MET A 62 1.92 2.04 9.14
N THR A 63 3.17 2.30 9.51
CA THR A 63 4.27 2.18 8.54
C THR A 63 4.71 0.74 8.48
N VAL A 64 4.67 0.15 7.29
CA VAL A 64 5.23 -1.18 7.04
C VAL A 64 6.52 -0.97 6.26
N THR A 65 7.65 -1.17 6.93
CA THR A 65 8.95 -1.13 6.25
C THR A 65 9.20 -2.48 5.61
N ASN A 66 8.74 -2.63 4.37
CA ASN A 66 8.68 -3.89 3.63
C ASN A 66 10.00 -4.65 3.65
N ARG A 67 9.93 -5.88 4.14
CA ARG A 67 11.08 -6.76 4.36
C ARG A 67 10.69 -8.22 4.14
N ALA A 68 11.64 -8.99 3.62
CA ALA A 68 11.51 -10.43 3.40
C ALA A 68 11.00 -11.19 4.63
N LEU A 69 10.17 -12.21 4.38
CA LEU A 69 9.83 -13.21 5.40
C LEU A 69 10.97 -14.23 5.58
N SER A 70 11.04 -14.84 6.77
CA SER A 70 12.17 -15.68 7.19
C SER A 70 12.13 -17.08 6.59
N ALA A 71 13.27 -17.76 6.73
CA ALA A 71 13.63 -19.08 6.20
C ALA A 71 13.95 -19.09 4.68
N PRO A 72 15.15 -18.59 4.29
CA PRO A 72 16.23 -18.07 5.14
C PRO A 72 15.92 -16.70 5.73
N LEU A 73 16.53 -16.35 6.88
CA LEU A 73 16.41 -15.00 7.42
C LEU A 73 17.00 -14.00 6.41
N SER A 74 16.19 -13.03 6.01
CA SER A 74 16.65 -11.87 5.26
C SER A 74 16.10 -10.61 5.92
N ILE A 75 17.00 -9.69 6.22
CA ILE A 75 16.61 -8.36 6.73
C ILE A 75 16.28 -7.41 5.58
N TRP A 76 16.57 -7.81 4.35
CA TRP A 76 16.50 -6.96 3.18
C TRP A 76 15.08 -6.88 2.60
N ASN A 77 14.88 -5.92 1.70
CA ASN A 77 13.57 -5.57 1.20
C ASN A 77 13.03 -6.52 0.13
N ASP A 78 11.79 -6.92 0.33
CA ASP A 78 10.84 -7.30 -0.69
C ASP A 78 9.44 -6.98 -0.11
N HIS A 79 8.37 -7.20 -0.88
CA HIS A 79 6.99 -6.89 -0.47
C HIS A 79 6.27 -8.09 0.15
N GLN A 80 6.98 -9.19 0.45
CA GLN A 80 6.34 -10.44 0.85
C GLN A 80 5.50 -10.26 2.12
N ASP A 81 5.95 -9.43 3.06
CA ASP A 81 5.25 -9.16 4.31
C ASP A 81 3.89 -8.48 4.09
N SER A 82 3.84 -7.29 3.50
CA SER A 82 2.57 -6.58 3.27
C SER A 82 1.66 -7.32 2.28
N ILE A 83 2.21 -8.00 1.28
CA ILE A 83 1.42 -8.77 0.30
C ILE A 83 0.78 -10.02 0.94
N SER A 84 1.37 -10.55 2.02
CA SER A 84 0.75 -11.64 2.80
C SER A 84 -0.50 -11.16 3.56
N GLU A 85 -0.56 -9.86 3.87
CA GLU A 85 -1.66 -9.23 4.61
C GLU A 85 -2.69 -8.53 3.72
N ARG A 86 -2.64 -8.73 2.40
CA ARG A 86 -3.53 -8.04 1.43
C ARG A 86 -5.03 -8.30 1.61
N ASP A 87 -5.37 -9.38 2.31
CA ASP A 87 -6.76 -9.81 2.54
C ASP A 87 -7.29 -9.41 3.94
N SER A 88 -6.47 -8.71 4.74
CA SER A 88 -6.80 -8.28 6.11
C SER A 88 -7.87 -7.18 6.20
N GLY A 89 -8.23 -6.57 5.07
CA GLY A 89 -9.15 -5.42 5.02
C GLY A 89 -8.49 -4.06 5.24
N TRP A 90 -7.16 -4.03 5.25
CA TRP A 90 -6.38 -2.79 5.35
C TRP A 90 -6.20 -2.11 4.00
N ILE A 91 -6.20 -0.78 4.00
CA ILE A 91 -5.75 0.01 2.85
C ILE A 91 -4.22 -0.16 2.75
N GLN A 92 -3.68 -0.40 1.56
CA GLN A 92 -2.24 -0.54 1.34
C GLN A 92 -1.76 0.46 0.29
N ILE A 93 -0.91 1.40 0.71
CA ILE A 93 -0.28 2.39 -0.18
C ILE A 93 1.23 2.17 -0.20
N TYR A 94 1.79 1.90 -1.39
CA TYR A 94 3.21 1.69 -1.63
C TYR A 94 3.84 2.96 -2.17
N VAL A 95 4.81 3.51 -1.45
CA VAL A 95 5.48 4.78 -1.81
C VAL A 95 6.77 4.54 -2.59
N GLU A 96 7.12 5.46 -3.48
CA GLU A 96 8.30 5.38 -4.35
C GLU A 96 9.51 6.15 -3.79
N THR A 97 9.30 7.21 -3.00
CA THR A 97 10.36 8.10 -2.48
C THR A 97 10.14 8.49 -1.02
N ASN A 98 11.15 9.03 -0.32
CA ASN A 98 10.96 9.53 1.06
C ASN A 98 10.07 10.77 1.11
N GLN A 99 10.09 11.63 0.07
CA GLN A 99 9.15 12.73 -0.04
C GLN A 99 7.71 12.23 -0.08
N GLU A 100 7.45 11.23 -0.93
CA GLU A 100 6.11 10.62 -1.02
C GLU A 100 5.75 9.92 0.28
N ALA A 101 6.70 9.30 0.98
CA ALA A 101 6.47 8.72 2.28
C ALA A 101 5.89 9.75 3.26
N VAL A 102 6.54 10.91 3.43
CA VAL A 102 6.06 11.97 4.33
C VAL A 102 4.66 12.43 3.96
N ASP A 103 4.45 12.74 2.68
CA ASP A 103 3.17 13.23 2.19
C ASP A 103 2.04 12.19 2.33
N THR A 104 2.37 10.92 2.12
CA THR A 104 1.41 9.81 2.22
C THR A 104 1.02 9.54 3.66
N HIS A 105 1.93 9.66 4.64
CA HIS A 105 1.55 9.54 6.06
C HIS A 105 0.56 10.63 6.49
N ILE A 106 0.72 11.86 5.96
CA ILE A 106 -0.24 12.95 6.20
C ILE A 106 -1.59 12.63 5.56
N GLN A 107 -1.60 12.14 4.32
CA GLN A 107 -2.84 11.69 3.66
C GLN A 107 -3.49 10.51 4.41
N ALA A 108 -2.70 9.58 4.95
CA ALA A 108 -3.15 8.33 5.54
C ALA A 108 -4.08 8.55 6.74
N PHE A 109 -3.74 9.46 7.66
CA PHE A 109 -4.63 9.79 8.79
C PHE A 109 -5.97 10.33 8.32
N ARG A 110 -5.96 11.25 7.35
CA ARG A 110 -7.19 11.82 6.80
C ARG A 110 -8.07 10.77 6.13
N ILE A 111 -7.46 9.86 5.36
CA ILE A 111 -8.17 8.77 4.66
C ILE A 111 -8.76 7.79 5.68
N ALA A 112 -7.95 7.32 6.62
CA ALA A 112 -8.37 6.34 7.63
C ALA A 112 -9.53 6.88 8.48
N GLU A 113 -9.46 8.15 8.91
CA GLU A 113 -10.43 8.78 9.81
C GLU A 113 -11.71 9.27 9.12
N ASN A 114 -11.81 9.15 7.80
CA ASN A 114 -13.02 9.54 7.08
C ASN A 114 -14.21 8.65 7.49
N SER A 115 -15.38 9.24 7.71
CA SER A 115 -16.56 8.52 8.23
C SER A 115 -17.07 7.40 7.35
N GLU A 116 -16.84 7.48 6.03
CA GLU A 116 -17.23 6.45 5.07
C GLU A 116 -16.17 5.33 4.97
N VAL A 117 -14.96 5.59 5.49
CA VAL A 117 -13.82 4.69 5.43
C VAL A 117 -13.61 4.02 6.79
N LEU A 118 -13.14 4.73 7.82
CA LEU A 118 -12.89 4.15 9.16
C LEU A 118 -12.18 2.79 9.08
N LEU A 119 -11.13 2.73 8.25
CA LEU A 119 -10.32 1.54 8.05
C LEU A 119 -8.88 1.86 8.40
N PRO A 120 -8.15 0.87 8.91
CA PRO A 120 -6.73 1.00 9.14
C PRO A 120 -5.96 1.01 7.79
N ILE A 121 -4.81 1.69 7.78
CA ILE A 121 -4.00 1.91 6.58
C ILE A 121 -2.53 1.60 6.80
N MET A 122 -1.95 0.84 5.87
CA MET A 122 -0.53 0.58 5.75
C MET A 122 0.09 1.58 4.76
N VAL A 123 1.09 2.33 5.22
CA VAL A 123 2.03 3.03 4.36
C VAL A 123 3.25 2.12 4.19
N CYS A 124 3.28 1.44 3.06
CA CYS A 124 4.28 0.45 2.68
C CYS A 124 5.51 1.16 2.09
N MET A 125 6.65 1.03 2.76
CA MET A 125 7.93 1.63 2.38
C MET A 125 8.96 0.54 2.13
N ASP A 126 9.66 0.59 1.00
CA ASP A 126 10.73 -0.36 0.72
C ASP A 126 11.88 -0.23 1.73
N GLY A 127 12.07 -1.28 2.55
CA GLY A 127 13.15 -1.35 3.54
C GLY A 127 14.52 -1.16 2.90
N PHE A 128 15.47 -0.57 3.63
CA PHE A 128 16.79 -0.16 3.14
C PHE A 128 16.76 0.91 2.04
N PHE A 129 16.09 0.67 0.91
CA PHE A 129 16.02 1.59 -0.23
C PHE A 129 15.41 2.94 0.13
N LEU A 130 14.32 2.96 0.91
CA LEU A 130 13.74 4.20 1.40
C LEU A 130 14.15 4.46 2.85
N THR A 131 14.01 3.45 3.70
CA THR A 131 14.14 3.65 5.15
C THR A 131 15.55 3.97 5.65
N HIS A 132 16.59 3.70 4.85
CA HIS A 132 17.99 3.96 5.21
C HIS A 132 18.69 4.90 4.21
N THR A 133 17.96 5.44 3.23
CA THR A 133 18.50 6.42 2.29
C THR A 133 18.27 7.82 2.82
N VAL A 134 19.29 8.66 2.72
CA VAL A 134 19.20 10.08 3.08
C VAL A 134 19.00 10.88 1.80
N GLU A 135 17.92 11.63 1.73
CA GLU A 135 17.65 12.57 0.64
C GLU A 135 17.03 13.86 1.20
N PRO A 136 17.23 15.01 0.51
CA PRO A 136 16.53 16.23 0.88
C PRO A 136 15.03 16.06 0.62
N ILE A 137 14.21 16.41 1.61
CA ILE A 137 12.76 16.43 1.51
C ILE A 137 12.20 17.77 1.98
N ASP A 138 11.06 18.15 1.42
CA ASP A 138 10.21 19.24 1.88
C ASP A 138 9.24 18.71 2.95
N VAL A 139 9.54 19.00 4.21
CA VAL A 139 8.70 18.65 5.35
C VAL A 139 7.68 19.76 5.57
N PRO A 140 6.36 19.48 5.41
CA PRO A 140 5.34 20.51 5.58
C PRO A 140 5.35 21.13 6.98
N GLU A 141 5.05 22.42 7.06
CA GLU A 141 4.90 23.09 8.35
C GLU A 141 3.73 22.50 9.15
N LYS A 142 3.93 22.34 10.46
CA LYS A 142 2.93 21.79 11.38
C LYS A 142 1.55 22.45 11.24
N LYS A 143 1.51 23.79 11.08
CA LYS A 143 0.26 24.56 10.97
C LYS A 143 -0.56 24.18 9.74
N ASP A 144 0.10 23.78 8.66
CA ASP A 144 -0.57 23.44 7.40
C ASP A 144 -1.01 21.97 7.42
N VAL A 145 -0.24 21.10 8.11
CA VAL A 145 -0.68 19.74 8.45
C VAL A 145 -1.92 19.75 9.35
N GLU A 146 -1.98 20.60 10.38
CA GLU A 146 -3.14 20.71 11.28
C GLU A 146 -4.41 21.23 10.58
N LYS A 147 -4.26 22.06 9.54
CA LYS A 147 -5.39 22.46 8.68
C LYS A 147 -5.86 21.32 7.79
N TYR A 148 -4.93 20.52 7.28
CA TYR A 148 -5.24 19.40 6.39
C TYR A 148 -5.83 18.18 7.13
N ILE A 149 -5.31 17.89 8.33
CA ILE A 149 -5.79 16.83 9.22
C ILE A 149 -6.28 17.47 10.52
N PRO A 150 -7.57 17.85 10.60
CA PRO A 150 -8.12 18.39 11.83
C PRO A 150 -8.07 17.36 12.97
N LYS A 151 -8.37 17.81 14.19
CA LYS A 151 -8.45 16.91 15.35
C LYS A 151 -9.45 15.78 15.07
N TYR A 152 -9.02 14.55 15.30
CA TYR A 152 -9.89 13.38 15.19
C TYR A 152 -11.01 13.46 16.24
N VAL A 153 -12.24 13.29 15.79
CA VAL A 153 -13.42 13.19 16.64
C VAL A 153 -14.15 11.91 16.24
N PRO A 154 -14.07 10.85 17.05
CA PRO A 154 -14.66 9.57 16.69
C PRO A 154 -16.19 9.67 16.73
N LYS A 155 -16.87 9.11 15.73
CA LYS A 155 -18.33 9.21 15.59
C LYS A 155 -19.08 7.91 15.93
N TYR A 156 -18.47 6.75 15.71
CA TYR A 156 -19.15 5.45 15.75
C TYR A 156 -18.63 4.54 16.86
N ALA A 157 -17.57 3.76 16.60
CA ALA A 157 -17.00 2.83 17.56
C ALA A 157 -16.11 3.58 18.55
N THR A 158 -16.67 3.92 19.72
CA THR A 158 -15.92 4.58 20.80
C THR A 158 -16.35 4.02 22.15
N LEU A 159 -15.37 3.66 22.96
CA LEU A 159 -15.53 3.28 24.36
C LEU A 159 -15.76 4.55 25.18
N ASP A 160 -17.02 4.81 25.55
CA ASP A 160 -17.43 5.93 26.38
C ASP A 160 -18.29 5.43 27.55
N SER A 161 -17.88 5.70 28.78
CA SER A 161 -18.63 5.31 29.97
C SER A 161 -19.98 6.03 30.10
N LYS A 162 -20.14 7.18 29.44
CA LYS A 162 -21.42 7.92 29.38
C LYS A 162 -22.36 7.38 28.30
N ASN A 163 -21.84 6.70 27.29
CA ASN A 163 -22.60 6.10 26.19
C ASN A 163 -22.05 4.70 25.86
N PRO A 164 -22.28 3.71 26.75
CA PRO A 164 -21.62 2.41 26.66
C PRO A 164 -22.08 1.64 25.42
N LYS A 165 -21.11 1.01 24.73
CA LYS A 165 -21.32 0.17 23.54
C LYS A 165 -20.56 -1.14 23.68
N SER A 166 -21.13 -2.22 23.15
CA SER A 166 -20.41 -3.48 22.93
C SER A 166 -19.72 -3.43 21.57
N ILE A 167 -18.41 -3.61 21.56
CA ILE A 167 -17.57 -3.61 20.34
C ILE A 167 -16.95 -5.00 20.19
N GLY A 168 -16.96 -5.55 18.98
CA GLY A 168 -16.38 -6.88 18.72
C GLY A 168 -17.16 -8.05 19.32
N ALA A 169 -18.48 -7.91 19.47
CA ALA A 169 -19.31 -8.97 20.03
C ALA A 169 -19.39 -10.21 19.11
N PHE A 170 -19.66 -11.36 19.71
CA PHE A 170 -20.02 -12.57 18.99
C PHE A 170 -21.27 -12.35 18.13
N VAL A 171 -21.22 -12.78 16.87
CA VAL A 171 -22.35 -12.67 15.93
C VAL A 171 -22.69 -14.02 15.32
N TYR A 172 -23.98 -14.26 15.10
CA TYR A 172 -24.46 -15.45 14.40
C TYR A 172 -24.24 -15.33 12.88
N PRO A 173 -24.20 -16.45 12.13
CA PRO A 173 -23.95 -16.46 10.69
C PRO A 173 -24.82 -15.50 9.87
N GLN A 174 -26.09 -15.30 10.23
CA GLN A 174 -26.98 -14.38 9.50
C GLN A 174 -26.56 -12.90 9.58
N PHE A 175 -25.72 -12.52 10.54
CA PHE A 175 -25.20 -11.15 10.68
C PHE A 175 -23.77 -11.00 10.20
N TYR A 176 -22.95 -12.06 10.27
CA TYR A 176 -21.54 -12.00 9.88
C TYR A 176 -21.35 -11.61 8.41
N ILE A 177 -22.23 -12.09 7.52
CA ILE A 177 -22.20 -11.72 6.09
C ILE A 177 -22.38 -10.21 5.89
N ASN A 178 -23.27 -9.55 6.64
CA ASN A 178 -23.50 -8.11 6.57
C ASN A 178 -22.28 -7.34 7.08
N ALA A 179 -21.67 -7.80 8.19
CA ALA A 179 -20.45 -7.19 8.69
C ALA A 179 -19.28 -7.26 7.68
N LYS A 180 -19.15 -8.36 6.93
CA LYS A 180 -18.15 -8.46 5.86
C LYS A 180 -18.49 -7.64 4.63
N TYR A 181 -19.77 -7.55 4.26
CA TYR A 181 -20.23 -6.64 3.23
C TYR A 181 -19.91 -5.18 3.57
N ASP A 182 -20.17 -4.72 4.79
CA ASP A 182 -19.89 -3.35 5.23
C ASP A 182 -18.38 -3.02 5.21
N ASN A 183 -17.52 -4.00 5.52
CA ASN A 183 -16.07 -3.87 5.40
C ASN A 183 -15.62 -3.73 3.94
N ASP A 184 -16.16 -4.56 3.04
CA ASP A 184 -15.87 -4.49 1.61
C ASP A 184 -16.34 -3.16 0.99
N VAL A 185 -17.55 -2.71 1.34
CA VAL A 185 -18.08 -1.40 0.91
C VAL A 185 -17.16 -0.27 1.36
N ALA A 186 -16.65 -0.30 2.58
CA ALA A 186 -15.75 0.74 3.06
C ALA A 186 -14.37 0.71 2.40
N LEU A 187 -13.82 -0.48 2.15
CA LEU A 187 -12.56 -0.61 1.44
C LEU A 187 -12.72 -0.08 0.01
N LYS A 188 -13.84 -0.37 -0.67
CA LYS A 188 -14.17 0.21 -1.98
C LYS A 188 -14.36 1.73 -1.92
N ASN A 189 -15.10 2.23 -0.92
CA ASN A 189 -15.30 3.68 -0.73
C ASN A 189 -13.99 4.42 -0.47
N SER A 190 -13.00 3.75 0.15
CA SER A 190 -11.69 4.35 0.39
C SER A 190 -10.98 4.77 -0.89
N ALA A 191 -11.24 4.13 -2.04
CA ALA A 191 -10.69 4.55 -3.33
C ALA A 191 -11.05 6.00 -3.67
N ASN A 192 -12.30 6.40 -3.44
CA ASN A 192 -12.78 7.76 -3.68
C ASN A 192 -12.15 8.76 -2.70
N GLU A 193 -12.03 8.39 -1.42
CA GLU A 193 -11.38 9.26 -0.44
C GLU A 193 -9.88 9.39 -0.72
N ILE A 194 -9.19 8.34 -1.19
CA ILE A 194 -7.78 8.42 -1.60
C ILE A 194 -7.63 9.41 -2.76
N LYS A 195 -8.48 9.32 -3.80
CA LYS A 195 -8.46 10.26 -4.93
C LYS A 195 -8.71 11.71 -4.47
N LYS A 196 -9.67 11.90 -3.55
CA LYS A 196 -10.01 13.22 -2.98
C LYS A 196 -8.89 13.78 -2.10
N ALA A 197 -8.33 12.96 -1.20
CA ALA A 197 -7.23 13.34 -0.33
C ALA A 197 -6.01 13.75 -1.17
N ASN A 198 -5.64 12.97 -2.19
CA ASN A 198 -4.54 13.31 -3.09
C ASN A 198 -4.76 14.65 -3.83
N LYS A 199 -5.99 14.91 -4.32
CA LYS A 199 -6.35 16.17 -4.97
C LYS A 199 -6.32 17.37 -4.00
N ASP A 200 -6.76 17.18 -2.76
CA ASP A 200 -6.73 18.25 -1.77
C ASP A 200 -5.32 18.48 -1.22
N PHE A 201 -4.49 17.43 -1.18
CA PHE A 201 -3.07 17.54 -0.87
C PHE A 201 -2.34 18.38 -1.92
N GLU A 202 -2.65 18.20 -3.21
CA GLU A 202 -2.16 19.05 -4.30
C GLU A 202 -2.46 20.53 -4.06
N LYS A 203 -3.69 20.87 -3.66
CA LYS A 203 -4.07 22.26 -3.36
C LYS A 203 -3.36 22.83 -2.15
N ALA A 204 -3.11 22.01 -1.14
CA ALA A 204 -2.54 22.45 0.13
C ALA A 204 -1.00 22.54 0.10
N PHE A 205 -0.34 21.63 -0.59
CA PHE A 205 1.12 21.45 -0.54
C PHE A 205 1.80 21.49 -1.92
N GLY A 206 1.03 21.63 -3.02
CA GLY A 206 1.57 21.74 -4.38
C GLY A 206 2.13 20.45 -4.97
N ARG A 207 1.94 19.31 -4.30
CA ARG A 207 2.43 17.99 -4.74
C ARG A 207 1.28 17.00 -4.92
N ARG A 208 1.40 16.12 -5.91
CA ARG A 208 0.38 15.14 -6.27
C ARG A 208 1.01 13.85 -6.78
N TYR A 209 0.37 12.72 -6.46
CA TYR A 209 0.83 11.40 -6.83
C TYR A 209 -0.21 10.72 -7.73
N GLY A 210 -0.11 10.92 -9.04
CA GLY A 210 -1.08 10.42 -10.03
C GLY A 210 -2.52 10.78 -9.67
N ASN A 211 -3.42 9.80 -9.68
CA ASN A 211 -4.77 9.98 -9.13
C ASN A 211 -4.89 9.56 -7.67
N GLY A 212 -3.82 9.04 -7.07
CA GLY A 212 -3.76 8.57 -5.70
C GLY A 212 -3.71 7.03 -5.61
N LEU A 213 -4.29 6.34 -6.60
CA LEU A 213 -4.28 4.88 -6.72
C LEU A 213 -3.23 4.39 -7.72
N ILE A 214 -3.11 5.07 -8.85
CA ILE A 214 -2.15 4.79 -9.91
C ILE A 214 -1.44 6.07 -10.34
N GLU A 215 -0.27 5.90 -10.95
CA GLU A 215 0.48 6.96 -11.62
C GLU A 215 1.05 6.48 -12.94
N GLU A 216 0.81 7.26 -14.00
CA GLU A 216 1.31 6.97 -15.34
C GLU A 216 2.64 7.68 -15.60
N TYR A 217 3.53 7.02 -16.34
CA TYR A 217 4.74 7.64 -16.86
C TYR A 217 5.00 7.16 -18.28
N LYS A 218 4.85 8.07 -19.27
CA LYS A 218 4.98 7.76 -20.71
C LYS A 218 4.15 6.54 -21.14
N ASN A 219 2.95 6.42 -20.59
CA ASN A 219 2.04 5.29 -20.80
C ASN A 219 1.28 5.38 -22.14
N ASP A 220 1.59 6.33 -23.01
CA ASP A 220 1.13 6.40 -24.40
C ASP A 220 1.73 5.30 -25.30
N ARG A 221 2.74 4.58 -24.80
CA ARG A 221 3.48 3.53 -25.50
C ARG A 221 2.70 2.20 -25.53
N LYS A 222 3.08 1.29 -26.43
CA LYS A 222 2.41 -0.01 -26.64
C LYS A 222 2.92 -1.15 -25.75
N ILE A 223 4.09 -0.97 -25.15
CA ILE A 223 4.62 -1.83 -24.10
C ILE A 223 4.58 -1.02 -22.81
N THR A 224 4.05 -1.59 -21.72
CA THR A 224 3.98 -0.91 -20.43
C THR A 224 4.47 -1.85 -19.32
N ILE A 225 5.30 -1.33 -18.42
CA ILE A 225 5.64 -1.98 -17.16
C ILE A 225 4.62 -1.58 -16.09
N ILE A 226 4.17 -2.51 -15.28
CA ILE A 226 3.38 -2.26 -14.07
C ILE A 226 4.12 -2.80 -12.86
N ALA A 227 4.29 -1.95 -11.84
CA ALA A 227 5.09 -2.21 -10.66
C ALA A 227 4.61 -1.37 -9.46
N MET A 228 5.13 -1.67 -8.27
CA MET A 228 4.85 -0.97 -7.01
C MET A 228 6.16 -0.59 -6.29
N GLY A 229 6.11 0.44 -5.45
CA GLY A 229 7.21 0.80 -4.56
C GLY A 229 8.39 1.49 -5.24
N SER A 230 9.56 1.44 -4.60
CA SER A 230 10.73 2.25 -4.97
C SER A 230 11.37 1.88 -6.31
N VAL A 231 11.16 0.63 -6.79
CA VAL A 231 11.70 0.16 -8.08
C VAL A 231 11.15 0.98 -9.27
N CYS A 232 10.01 1.64 -9.10
CA CYS A 232 9.45 2.53 -10.11
C CYS A 232 10.41 3.66 -10.50
N GLY A 233 11.28 4.14 -9.60
CA GLY A 233 12.30 5.14 -9.93
C GLY A 233 13.28 4.63 -10.99
N ALA A 234 13.86 3.44 -10.76
CA ALA A 234 14.76 2.80 -11.72
C ALA A 234 14.07 2.45 -13.05
N ILE A 235 12.77 2.13 -13.02
CA ILE A 235 11.97 1.91 -14.22
C ILE A 235 11.83 3.21 -15.04
N ARG A 236 11.61 4.37 -14.40
CA ARG A 236 11.54 5.66 -15.10
C ARG A 236 12.86 5.98 -15.81
N ASP A 237 13.99 5.75 -15.14
CA ASP A 237 15.32 5.94 -15.74
C ASP A 237 15.50 5.06 -16.99
N CYS A 238 15.07 3.80 -16.93
CA CYS A 238 15.11 2.89 -18.08
C CYS A 238 14.20 3.35 -19.24
N ILE A 239 13.00 3.82 -18.91
CA ILE A 239 11.99 4.31 -19.86
C ILE A 239 12.47 5.53 -20.63
N ASP A 240 13.22 6.42 -20.00
CA ASP A 240 13.79 7.61 -20.63
C ASP A 240 14.88 7.25 -21.66
N ILE A 241 15.59 6.15 -21.43
CA ILE A 241 16.61 5.63 -22.36
C ILE A 241 15.95 4.93 -23.56
N ARG A 242 15.05 3.96 -23.33
CA ARG A 242 14.51 3.10 -24.40
C ARG A 242 13.51 3.77 -25.33
N LYS A 243 12.69 4.69 -24.79
CA LYS A 243 11.62 5.40 -25.52
C LYS A 243 10.48 4.55 -26.12
N ASP A 244 10.51 3.21 -26.00
CA ASP A 244 9.49 2.29 -26.53
C ASP A 244 8.53 1.70 -25.48
N THR A 245 8.83 1.87 -24.19
CA THR A 245 8.11 1.24 -23.06
C THR A 245 7.60 2.29 -22.06
N GLY A 246 6.36 2.22 -21.59
CA GLY A 246 5.79 3.10 -20.56
C GLY A 246 5.76 2.44 -19.18
N LEU A 247 5.30 3.19 -18.17
CA LEU A 247 5.07 2.70 -16.81
C LEU A 247 3.67 3.07 -16.33
N LEU A 248 2.99 2.12 -15.71
CA LEU A 248 1.83 2.33 -14.87
C LEU A 248 2.18 1.87 -13.45
N ARG A 249 2.51 2.82 -12.57
CA ARG A 249 2.81 2.55 -11.17
C ARG A 249 1.50 2.33 -10.42
N VAL A 250 1.41 1.23 -9.68
CA VAL A 250 0.34 1.02 -8.70
C VAL A 250 0.81 1.61 -7.37
N ARG A 251 0.16 2.69 -6.95
CA ARG A 251 0.41 3.36 -5.67
C ARG A 251 -0.44 2.74 -4.56
N THR A 252 -1.71 2.44 -4.84
CA THR A 252 -2.61 1.76 -3.89
C THR A 252 -2.90 0.36 -4.39
N PHE A 253 -2.48 -0.66 -3.64
CA PHE A 253 -2.77 -2.07 -3.97
C PHE A 253 -4.09 -2.54 -3.37
N ARG A 254 -4.47 -1.97 -2.22
CA ARG A 254 -5.76 -2.19 -1.56
C ARG A 254 -6.38 -0.85 -1.18
N PRO A 255 -7.59 -0.51 -1.65
CA PRO A 255 -8.37 -1.24 -2.66
C PRO A 255 -7.63 -1.33 -4.00
N PHE A 256 -7.78 -2.46 -4.70
CA PHE A 256 -7.09 -2.65 -5.99
C PHE A 256 -7.74 -1.81 -7.09
N PRO A 257 -6.98 -1.05 -7.89
CA PRO A 257 -7.52 -0.07 -8.83
C PRO A 257 -7.90 -0.72 -10.17
N ARG A 258 -8.89 -1.61 -10.13
CA ARG A 258 -9.30 -2.44 -11.28
C ARG A 258 -9.70 -1.60 -12.48
N GLU A 259 -10.58 -0.60 -12.29
CA GLU A 259 -11.08 0.24 -13.38
C GLU A 259 -9.95 1.05 -14.02
N ASP A 260 -9.09 1.64 -13.18
CA ASP A 260 -7.94 2.42 -13.64
C ASP A 260 -6.95 1.54 -14.43
N ILE A 261 -6.68 0.30 -13.99
CA ILE A 261 -5.84 -0.66 -14.72
C ILE A 261 -6.47 -1.04 -16.07
N LEU A 262 -7.77 -1.35 -16.07
CA LEU A 262 -8.49 -1.71 -17.29
C LEU A 262 -8.43 -0.57 -18.31
N GLU A 263 -8.70 0.66 -17.89
CA GLU A 263 -8.67 1.85 -18.75
C GLU A 263 -7.27 2.08 -19.35
N ASN A 264 -6.22 1.95 -18.54
CA ASN A 264 -4.86 2.32 -18.92
C ASN A 264 -4.10 1.25 -19.70
N LEU A 265 -4.50 -0.02 -19.59
CA LEU A 265 -3.76 -1.15 -20.17
C LEU A 265 -4.50 -1.91 -21.28
N SER A 266 -5.82 -1.70 -21.48
CA SER A 266 -6.60 -2.44 -22.49
C SER A 266 -6.12 -2.24 -23.93
N ASP A 267 -5.44 -1.13 -24.23
CA ASP A 267 -5.00 -0.79 -25.59
C ASP A 267 -3.56 -1.24 -25.91
N LYS A 268 -2.86 -1.78 -24.91
CA LYS A 268 -1.46 -2.21 -24.99
C LYS A 268 -1.31 -3.47 -25.83
N ASP A 269 -0.10 -3.67 -26.33
CA ASP A 269 0.29 -4.92 -26.98
C ASP A 269 0.98 -5.86 -25.98
N THR A 270 1.75 -5.31 -25.04
CA THR A 270 2.41 -6.08 -23.98
C THR A 270 2.42 -5.32 -22.65
N VAL A 271 2.04 -6.01 -21.58
CA VAL A 271 2.12 -5.56 -20.20
C VAL A 271 3.11 -6.44 -19.46
N LEU A 272 4.12 -5.81 -18.88
CA LEU A 272 5.16 -6.46 -18.09
C LEU A 272 4.88 -6.19 -16.61
N VAL A 273 4.62 -7.23 -15.82
CA VAL A 273 4.36 -7.08 -14.40
C VAL A 273 5.61 -7.42 -13.61
N LEU A 274 6.11 -6.47 -12.81
CA LEU A 274 7.26 -6.67 -11.94
C LEU A 274 6.79 -6.81 -10.49
N ASP A 275 6.92 -8.01 -9.96
CA ASP A 275 6.58 -8.33 -8.58
C ASP A 275 7.85 -8.48 -7.72
N LYS A 276 7.86 -7.77 -6.59
CA LYS A 276 8.83 -7.97 -5.49
C LYS A 276 8.24 -8.84 -4.39
N ALA A 277 7.35 -9.77 -4.73
CA ALA A 277 6.78 -10.78 -3.83
C ALA A 277 6.36 -11.98 -4.67
N VAL A 278 6.17 -13.15 -4.03
CA VAL A 278 5.77 -14.35 -4.76
C VAL A 278 4.76 -15.18 -3.96
N SER A 279 3.68 -15.58 -4.62
CA SER A 279 2.83 -16.67 -4.13
C SER A 279 3.44 -17.97 -4.63
N LEU A 280 4.25 -18.63 -3.78
CA LEU A 280 4.98 -19.85 -4.15
C LEU A 280 4.04 -20.90 -4.77
N GLY A 281 4.45 -21.47 -5.91
CA GLY A 281 3.63 -22.40 -6.71
C GLY A 281 2.66 -21.72 -7.68
N ASN A 282 2.61 -20.39 -7.72
CA ASN A 282 1.80 -19.62 -8.65
C ASN A 282 2.60 -18.46 -9.27
N ALA A 283 2.33 -17.22 -8.88
CA ALA A 283 2.87 -16.01 -9.47
C ALA A 283 3.00 -14.88 -8.44
N GLY A 284 3.45 -13.71 -8.87
CA GLY A 284 3.37 -12.49 -8.09
C GLY A 284 1.92 -12.02 -7.90
N ALA A 285 1.63 -11.35 -6.79
CA ALA A 285 0.27 -10.93 -6.46
C ALA A 285 -0.23 -9.86 -7.44
N LEU A 286 0.63 -8.89 -7.80
CA LEU A 286 0.29 -7.86 -8.77
C LEU A 286 0.00 -8.49 -10.14
N PHE A 287 0.82 -9.45 -10.58
CA PHE A 287 0.58 -10.17 -11.82
C PHE A 287 -0.80 -10.83 -11.87
N THR A 288 -1.19 -11.54 -10.80
CA THR A 288 -2.49 -12.21 -10.78
C THR A 288 -3.67 -11.24 -10.86
N GLU A 289 -3.60 -10.11 -10.15
CA GLU A 289 -4.69 -9.14 -10.11
C GLU A 289 -4.77 -8.28 -11.37
N VAL A 290 -3.62 -7.97 -11.99
CA VAL A 290 -3.58 -7.30 -13.29
C VAL A 290 -4.22 -8.18 -14.37
N ARG A 291 -3.90 -9.48 -14.39
CA ARG A 291 -4.55 -10.42 -15.33
C ARG A 291 -6.05 -10.52 -15.11
N ASP A 292 -6.48 -10.62 -13.84
CA ASP A 292 -7.89 -10.65 -13.50
C ASP A 292 -8.62 -9.36 -13.91
N ALA A 293 -8.02 -8.18 -13.67
CA ALA A 293 -8.55 -6.89 -14.11
C ALA A 293 -8.75 -6.82 -15.63
N LEU A 294 -7.75 -7.30 -16.38
CA LEU A 294 -7.75 -7.27 -17.85
C LEU A 294 -8.57 -8.38 -18.49
N TYR A 295 -9.09 -9.34 -17.71
CA TYR A 295 -9.94 -10.40 -18.26
C TYR A 295 -11.20 -9.84 -18.94
N SER A 296 -11.71 -8.72 -18.42
CA SER A 296 -12.86 -7.99 -18.97
C SER A 296 -12.52 -7.09 -20.17
N ALA A 297 -11.24 -6.96 -20.55
CA ALA A 297 -10.82 -6.13 -21.68
C ALA A 297 -11.26 -6.74 -23.02
N LYS A 298 -11.73 -5.90 -23.95
CA LYS A 298 -12.11 -6.31 -25.31
C LYS A 298 -10.89 -6.78 -26.12
N LYS A 299 -9.82 -5.98 -26.09
CA LYS A 299 -8.50 -6.36 -26.57
C LYS A 299 -7.68 -6.71 -25.33
N ARG A 300 -7.29 -7.98 -25.21
CA ARG A 300 -6.45 -8.43 -24.10
C ARG A 300 -4.99 -8.24 -24.51
N PRO A 301 -4.23 -7.36 -23.83
CA PRO A 301 -2.80 -7.30 -24.06
C PRO A 301 -2.15 -8.62 -23.63
N LYS A 302 -0.99 -8.92 -24.21
CA LYS A 302 -0.14 -9.98 -23.68
C LYS A 302 0.37 -9.55 -22.29
N VAL A 303 0.12 -10.33 -21.24
CA VAL A 303 0.58 -10.03 -19.88
C VAL A 303 1.63 -11.06 -19.45
N VAL A 304 2.84 -10.58 -19.13
CA VAL A 304 3.98 -11.41 -18.69
C VAL A 304 4.47 -10.97 -17.33
N GLY A 305 4.97 -11.90 -16.52
CA GLY A 305 5.37 -11.67 -15.14
C GLY A 305 6.88 -11.81 -14.92
N PHE A 306 7.43 -10.99 -14.03
CA PHE A 306 8.81 -11.07 -13.59
C PHE A 306 8.84 -11.03 -12.06
N ILE A 307 9.46 -12.05 -11.46
CA ILE A 307 9.78 -12.07 -10.03
C ILE A 307 11.21 -11.59 -9.88
N ALA A 308 11.42 -10.46 -9.20
CA ALA A 308 12.74 -9.85 -9.04
C ALA A 308 12.87 -9.13 -7.71
N GLY A 309 14.12 -8.82 -7.32
CA GLY A 309 14.42 -7.99 -6.16
C GLY A 309 14.05 -8.58 -4.81
N LEU A 310 13.77 -9.89 -4.74
CA LEU A 310 13.50 -10.58 -3.48
C LEU A 310 14.71 -10.53 -2.55
N GLY A 311 14.48 -10.35 -1.26
CA GLY A 311 15.57 -10.23 -0.28
C GLY A 311 16.58 -9.11 -0.60
N GLY A 312 16.09 -7.99 -1.16
CA GLY A 312 16.85 -6.78 -1.48
C GLY A 312 17.91 -6.94 -2.56
N LYS A 313 17.76 -7.96 -3.40
CA LYS A 313 18.56 -8.06 -4.62
C LYS A 313 18.34 -6.80 -5.46
N ASP A 314 19.44 -6.19 -5.90
CA ASP A 314 19.41 -4.97 -6.69
C ASP A 314 18.71 -5.22 -8.04
N ILE A 315 17.92 -4.24 -8.51
CA ILE A 315 17.28 -4.25 -9.83
C ILE A 315 17.82 -3.04 -10.58
N ARG A 316 18.78 -3.27 -11.47
CA ARG A 316 19.43 -2.20 -12.22
C ARG A 316 18.68 -1.89 -13.50
N VAL A 317 18.94 -0.72 -14.06
CA VAL A 317 18.43 -0.30 -15.37
C VAL A 317 18.72 -1.35 -16.47
N ASN A 318 19.88 -2.01 -16.43
CA ASN A 318 20.22 -3.08 -17.37
C ASN A 318 19.36 -4.34 -17.20
N ASP A 319 18.99 -4.67 -15.97
CA ASP A 319 18.10 -5.81 -15.69
C ASP A 319 16.70 -5.51 -16.24
N ILE A 320 16.20 -4.30 -16.01
CA ILE A 320 14.91 -3.83 -16.57
C ILE A 320 14.94 -3.84 -18.11
N ASN A 321 16.03 -3.38 -18.73
CA ASN A 321 16.22 -3.46 -20.19
C ASN A 321 16.11 -4.91 -20.69
N SER A 322 16.81 -5.83 -20.02
CA SER A 322 16.78 -7.26 -20.34
C SER A 322 15.37 -7.86 -20.20
N MET A 323 14.65 -7.50 -19.12
CA MET A 323 13.26 -7.92 -18.91
C MET A 323 12.36 -7.46 -20.07
N ILE A 324 12.48 -6.21 -20.52
CA ILE A 324 11.68 -5.69 -21.64
C ILE A 324 11.96 -6.47 -22.94
N ASP A 325 13.22 -6.79 -23.22
CA ASP A 325 13.57 -7.53 -24.43
C ASP A 325 13.14 -9.00 -24.38
N ARG A 326 13.14 -9.62 -23.18
CA ARG A 326 12.57 -10.96 -22.93
C ARG A 326 11.06 -10.96 -23.08
N ALA A 327 10.37 -9.96 -22.53
CA ALA A 327 8.91 -9.79 -22.62
C ALA A 327 8.36 -9.81 -24.04
N LYS A 328 9.10 -9.20 -24.97
CA LYS A 328 8.73 -9.18 -26.39
C LYS A 328 8.65 -10.59 -26.98
N LYS A 329 9.45 -11.52 -26.45
CA LYS A 329 9.58 -12.91 -26.93
C LYS A 329 8.74 -13.92 -26.14
N MET A 330 8.36 -13.59 -24.91
CA MET A 330 7.49 -14.42 -24.05
C MET A 330 6.06 -14.54 -24.61
N ASN A 331 5.36 -15.61 -24.22
CA ASN A 331 3.94 -15.81 -24.47
C ASN A 331 3.08 -15.19 -23.36
N ASP A 332 1.78 -14.97 -23.64
CA ASP A 332 0.85 -14.52 -22.60
C ASP A 332 0.82 -15.52 -21.42
N GLY A 333 0.97 -15.01 -20.20
CA GLY A 333 0.94 -15.81 -18.99
C GLY A 333 2.31 -16.32 -18.54
N ASP A 334 3.35 -16.17 -19.35
CA ASP A 334 4.69 -16.58 -18.96
C ASP A 334 5.19 -15.74 -17.77
N ILE A 335 5.88 -16.41 -16.85
CA ILE A 335 6.49 -15.81 -15.66
C ILE A 335 7.94 -16.25 -15.61
N GLU A 336 8.86 -15.31 -15.41
CA GLU A 336 10.27 -15.62 -15.25
C GLU A 336 10.83 -15.03 -13.95
N TRP A 337 11.84 -15.71 -13.41
CA TRP A 337 12.64 -15.22 -12.30
C TRP A 337 13.82 -14.43 -12.84
N VAL A 338 14.17 -13.34 -12.16
CA VAL A 338 15.35 -12.55 -12.49
C VAL A 338 16.42 -12.78 -11.44
N GLU A 339 17.37 -13.62 -11.83
CA GLU A 339 18.62 -13.87 -11.11
C GLU A 339 19.69 -12.79 -11.37
#